data_AF-A0A6B2G714-F1
#
_entry.id   AF-A0A6B2G714-F1
#
_cell.length_a   1.000
_cell.length_b   1.000
_cell.length_c   1.000
_cell.angle_alpha   90.00
_cell.angle_beta   90.00
_cell.angle_gamma   90.00
#
_symmetry.space_group_name_H-M   'P 1'
#
loop_
_entity.id
_entity.type
_entity.pdbx_description
1 polymer ?
#
loop_
_entity_poly.entity_id
_entity_poly.type
_entity_poly.pdbx_seq_one_letter_code
_entity_poly.pdbx_strand_id
1 'polypeptide(L)'
;MYRYSTTPLNAIQQSSEFVDLGKQESALEILFDAIRVRRGKTWSPSIEEAMINYLNLCLNLRNTSSFKDGMNQYRMLCQLANVSSFDKVVTKFFKTCLEASDKAKNQSREKNLATDLDELETPEMIILKSISETTQQDRTDRILLSPTVKFTWEAFRNILEVCRNNRNLEKIYAEMAKKSFKF
;
A
#
# COMPACT_ATOMS: atom_id res chain seq x y z
N MET A 1 -14.65 -20.62 -16.25
CA MET A 1 -14.33 -19.57 -17.24
C MET A 1 -12.81 -19.53 -17.38
N TYR A 2 -12.26 -19.95 -18.52
CA TYR A 2 -10.81 -20.04 -18.74
C TYR A 2 -10.21 -18.63 -18.82
N ARG A 3 -9.63 -18.14 -17.71
CA ARG A 3 -8.81 -16.92 -17.73
C ARG A 3 -7.52 -17.25 -18.51
N TYR A 4 -7.47 -16.86 -19.79
CA TYR A 4 -6.22 -16.85 -20.55
C TYR A 4 -5.14 -16.18 -19.69
N SER A 5 -3.98 -16.81 -19.57
CA SER A 5 -2.85 -16.24 -18.85
C SER A 5 -2.43 -14.94 -19.53
N THR A 6 -2.95 -13.80 -19.07
CA THR A 6 -2.59 -12.48 -19.57
C THR A 6 -1.10 -12.29 -19.38
N THR A 7 -0.40 -11.85 -20.42
CA THR A 7 1.00 -11.46 -20.30
C THR A 7 1.10 -10.32 -19.28
N PRO A 8 2.17 -10.23 -18.47
CA PRO A 8 2.30 -9.19 -17.45
C PRO A 8 2.16 -7.77 -18.01
N LEU A 9 2.66 -7.53 -19.23
CA LEU A 9 2.52 -6.25 -19.93
C LEU A 9 1.05 -5.91 -20.24
N ASN A 10 0.29 -6.87 -20.77
CA ASN A 10 -1.13 -6.65 -21.06
C ASN A 10 -1.93 -6.42 -19.77
N ALA A 11 -1.57 -7.12 -18.69
CA ALA A 11 -2.19 -6.92 -17.39
C ALA A 11 -1.95 -5.51 -16.84
N ILE A 12 -0.75 -4.95 -17.04
CA ILE A 12 -0.43 -3.57 -16.66
C ILE A 12 -1.31 -2.59 -17.43
N GLN A 13 -1.38 -2.72 -18.75
CA GLN A 13 -2.20 -1.83 -19.58
C GLN A 13 -3.69 -1.91 -19.19
N GLN A 14 -4.24 -3.12 -19.09
CA GLN A 14 -5.62 -3.33 -18.67
C GLN A 14 -5.88 -2.77 -17.26
N SER A 15 -4.94 -2.93 -16.33
CA SER A 15 -5.09 -2.37 -14.99
C SER A 15 -5.20 -0.84 -15.01
N SER A 16 -4.47 -0.16 -15.89
CA SER A 16 -4.59 1.29 -16.07
C SER A 16 -5.98 1.66 -16.57
N GLU A 17 -6.48 0.96 -17.60
CA GLU A 17 -7.82 1.19 -18.14
C GLU A 17 -8.90 0.98 -17.07
N PHE A 18 -8.78 -0.05 -16.23
CA PHE A 18 -9.71 -0.27 -15.13
C PHE A 18 -9.63 0.82 -14.06
N VAL A 19 -8.43 1.33 -13.75
CA VAL A 19 -8.27 2.45 -12.82
C VAL A 19 -8.92 3.72 -13.38
N ASP A 20 -8.75 4.00 -14.67
CA ASP A 20 -9.37 5.15 -15.35
C ASP A 20 -10.90 5.05 -15.35
N LEU A 21 -11.44 3.84 -15.42
CA LEU A 21 -12.88 3.54 -15.30
C LEU A 21 -13.38 3.48 -13.84
N GLY A 22 -12.52 3.75 -12.85
CA GLY A 22 -12.87 3.68 -11.42
C GLY A 22 -13.02 2.27 -10.85
N LYS A 23 -12.71 1.22 -11.62
CA LYS A 23 -12.84 -0.20 -11.24
C LYS A 23 -11.55 -0.72 -10.61
N GLN A 24 -11.17 -0.13 -9.48
CA GLN A 24 -9.89 -0.45 -8.81
C GLN A 24 -9.79 -1.92 -8.34
N GLU A 25 -10.89 -2.55 -7.92
CA GLU A 25 -10.86 -3.97 -7.53
C GLU A 25 -10.57 -4.89 -8.72
N SER A 26 -11.17 -4.61 -9.89
CA SER A 26 -10.91 -5.38 -11.12
C SER A 26 -9.47 -5.20 -11.62
N ALA A 27 -8.93 -3.99 -11.51
CA ALA A 27 -7.52 -3.74 -11.80
C ALA A 27 -6.60 -4.58 -10.89
N LEU A 28 -6.96 -4.70 -9.60
CA LEU A 28 -6.20 -5.47 -8.62
C LEU A 28 -6.24 -6.96 -8.94
N GLU A 29 -7.40 -7.52 -9.30
CA GLU A 29 -7.51 -8.94 -9.69
C GLU A 29 -6.64 -9.29 -10.90
N ILE A 30 -6.63 -8.44 -11.92
CA ILE A 30 -5.87 -8.69 -13.16
C ILE A 30 -4.37 -8.67 -12.89
N LEU A 31 -3.91 -7.71 -12.10
CA LEU A 31 -2.51 -7.64 -11.68
C LEU A 31 -2.14 -8.83 -10.79
N PHE A 32 -3.02 -9.25 -9.89
CA PHE A 32 -2.81 -10.43 -9.06
C PHE A 32 -2.64 -11.71 -9.89
N ASP A 33 -3.50 -11.91 -10.90
CA ASP A 33 -3.40 -13.05 -11.79
C ASP A 33 -2.09 -13.05 -12.61
N ALA A 34 -1.56 -11.87 -12.94
CA ALA A 34 -0.29 -11.73 -13.63
C ALA A 34 0.93 -12.08 -12.76
N ILE A 35 0.89 -11.80 -11.46
CA ILE A 35 1.99 -12.10 -10.51
C ILE A 35 1.89 -13.51 -9.89
N ARG A 36 0.70 -14.11 -9.88
CA ARG A 36 0.44 -15.40 -9.22
C ARG A 36 1.36 -16.50 -9.75
N VAL A 37 1.99 -17.22 -8.83
CA VAL A 37 2.89 -18.34 -9.17
C VAL A 37 2.06 -19.52 -9.69
N ARG A 38 2.42 -20.00 -10.88
CA ARG A 38 1.83 -21.17 -11.54
C ARG A 38 2.96 -21.99 -12.17
N ARG A 39 2.66 -23.24 -12.58
CA ARG A 39 3.65 -24.12 -13.20
C ARG A 39 4.32 -23.44 -14.40
N GLY A 40 5.65 -23.40 -14.41
CA GLY A 40 6.45 -22.78 -15.49
C GLY A 40 6.56 -21.25 -15.43
N LYS A 41 5.96 -20.58 -14.43
CA LYS A 41 6.13 -19.14 -14.23
C LYS A 41 7.55 -18.85 -13.78
N THR A 42 8.25 -18.00 -14.53
CA THR A 42 9.58 -17.51 -14.18
C THR A 42 9.53 -16.00 -14.00
N TRP A 43 10.39 -15.46 -13.15
CA TRP A 43 10.53 -14.03 -12.96
C TRP A 43 10.90 -13.32 -14.28
N SER A 44 10.36 -12.12 -14.48
CA SER A 44 10.73 -11.22 -15.57
C SER A 44 10.54 -9.76 -15.14
N PRO A 45 11.21 -8.79 -15.79
CA PRO A 45 11.08 -7.37 -15.46
C PRO A 45 9.64 -6.86 -15.50
N SER A 46 8.83 -7.34 -16.45
CA SER A 46 7.41 -6.96 -16.54
C SER A 46 6.58 -7.46 -15.36
N ILE A 47 6.99 -8.54 -14.68
CA ILE A 47 6.32 -8.99 -13.44
C ILE A 47 6.71 -8.09 -12.27
N GLU A 48 7.96 -7.61 -12.21
CA GLU A 48 8.38 -6.61 -11.22
C GLU A 48 7.55 -5.33 -11.36
N GLU A 49 7.36 -4.83 -12.58
CA GLU A 49 6.53 -3.66 -12.84
C GLU A 49 5.05 -3.89 -12.47
N ALA A 50 4.49 -5.03 -12.85
CA ALA A 50 3.13 -5.41 -12.47
C ALA A 50 2.96 -5.48 -10.93
N MET A 51 3.98 -5.98 -10.22
CA MET A 51 3.98 -6.04 -8.76
C MET A 51 4.02 -4.64 -8.13
N ILE A 52 4.81 -3.72 -8.68
CA ILE A 52 4.85 -2.32 -8.19
C ILE A 52 3.47 -1.67 -8.33
N ASN A 53 2.82 -1.83 -9.48
CA ASN A 53 1.47 -1.28 -9.71
C ASN A 53 0.43 -1.93 -8.80
N TYR A 54 0.54 -3.25 -8.60
CA TYR A 54 -0.33 -4.00 -7.70
C TYR A 54 -0.25 -3.48 -6.26
N LEU A 55 0.96 -3.26 -5.76
CA LEU A 55 1.17 -2.76 -4.40
C LEU A 55 0.68 -1.33 -4.22
N ASN A 56 0.91 -0.45 -5.20
CA ASN A 56 0.38 0.92 -5.18
C ASN A 56 -1.16 0.91 -5.13
N LEU A 57 -1.79 0.00 -5.87
CA LEU A 57 -3.24 -0.14 -5.84
C LEU A 57 -3.75 -0.69 -4.50
N CYS A 58 -3.02 -1.63 -3.88
CA CYS A 58 -3.33 -2.10 -2.52
C CYS A 58 -3.25 -0.97 -1.49
N LEU A 59 -2.29 -0.04 -1.62
CA LEU A 59 -2.18 1.14 -0.78
C LEU A 59 -3.37 2.09 -0.97
N ASN A 60 -3.75 2.37 -2.22
CA ASN A 60 -4.89 3.22 -2.54
C ASN A 60 -6.20 2.66 -1.99
N LEU A 61 -6.41 1.35 -2.13
CA LEU A 61 -7.59 0.64 -1.62
C LEU A 61 -7.51 0.33 -0.13
N ARG A 62 -6.35 0.53 0.51
CA ARG A 62 -6.06 0.13 1.90
C ARG A 62 -6.38 -1.35 2.16
N ASN A 63 -6.14 -2.21 1.17
CA ASN A 63 -6.49 -3.63 1.21
C ASN A 63 -5.30 -4.49 1.67
N THR A 64 -5.21 -4.71 2.98
CA THR A 64 -4.14 -5.49 3.62
C THR A 64 -4.18 -6.98 3.25
N SER A 65 -5.37 -7.55 3.01
CA SER A 65 -5.51 -8.96 2.66
C SER A 65 -4.85 -9.25 1.31
N SER A 66 -5.22 -8.46 0.28
CA SER A 66 -4.62 -8.53 -1.05
C SER A 66 -3.12 -8.29 -1.02
N PHE A 67 -2.67 -7.28 -0.25
CA PHE A 67 -1.25 -7.02 -0.06
C PHE A 67 -0.49 -8.26 0.45
N LYS A 68 -0.99 -8.89 1.52
CA LYS A 68 -0.39 -10.09 2.11
C LYS A 68 -0.30 -11.24 1.09
N ASP A 69 -1.38 -11.49 0.36
CA ASP A 69 -1.43 -12.57 -0.62
C ASP A 69 -0.48 -12.32 -1.80
N GLY A 70 -0.47 -11.10 -2.33
CA GLY A 70 0.45 -10.70 -3.41
C GLY A 70 1.92 -10.80 -2.99
N MET A 71 2.26 -10.35 -1.79
CA MET A 71 3.64 -10.44 -1.26
C MET A 71 4.10 -11.89 -1.09
N ASN A 72 3.20 -12.78 -0.64
CA ASN A 72 3.51 -14.21 -0.54
C ASN A 72 3.78 -14.84 -1.91
N GLN A 73 2.94 -14.55 -2.90
CA GLN A 73 3.13 -15.02 -4.28
C GLN A 73 4.45 -14.50 -4.86
N TYR A 74 4.72 -13.20 -4.70
CA TYR A 74 5.92 -12.58 -5.24
C TYR A 74 7.20 -13.10 -4.58
N ARG A 75 7.19 -13.31 -3.25
CA ARG A 75 8.29 -13.97 -2.54
C ARG A 75 8.61 -15.34 -3.13
N MET A 76 7.57 -16.16 -3.34
CA MET A 76 7.75 -17.50 -3.92
C MET A 76 8.36 -17.44 -5.33
N LEU A 77 7.95 -16.47 -6.14
CA LEU A 77 8.49 -16.26 -7.49
C LEU A 77 9.96 -15.85 -7.47
N CYS A 78 10.31 -14.89 -6.60
CA CYS A 78 11.66 -14.32 -6.55
C CYS A 78 12.68 -15.23 -5.86
N GLN A 79 12.25 -16.15 -4.98
CA GLN A 79 13.14 -16.99 -4.17
C GLN A 79 14.11 -17.84 -5.01
N LEU A 80 13.68 -18.34 -6.16
CA LEU A 80 14.50 -19.20 -7.03
C LEU A 80 15.17 -18.46 -8.19
N ALA A 81 14.75 -17.22 -8.47
CA ALA A 81 15.14 -16.52 -9.68
C ALA A 81 15.89 -15.21 -9.40
N ASN A 82 15.32 -14.32 -8.59
CA ASN A 82 15.89 -13.00 -8.38
C ASN A 82 15.44 -12.39 -7.03
N VAL A 83 16.22 -12.65 -5.99
CA VAL A 83 15.99 -12.10 -4.64
C VAL A 83 16.16 -10.57 -4.62
N SER A 84 17.01 -10.01 -5.48
CA SER A 84 17.25 -8.56 -5.53
C SER A 84 16.03 -7.77 -6.03
N SER A 85 15.17 -8.40 -6.84
CA SER A 85 13.92 -7.81 -7.30
C SER A 85 12.93 -7.61 -6.15
N PHE A 86 12.86 -8.59 -5.24
CA PHE A 86 12.03 -8.48 -4.03
C PHE A 86 12.46 -7.28 -3.17
N ASP A 87 13.75 -7.10 -2.96
CA ASP A 87 14.30 -5.95 -2.21
C ASP A 87 13.91 -4.61 -2.85
N LYS A 88 14.12 -4.48 -4.16
CA LYS A 88 13.77 -3.26 -4.91
C LYS A 88 12.29 -2.92 -4.78
N VAL A 89 11.41 -3.90 -4.95
CA VAL A 89 9.95 -3.70 -4.85
C VAL A 89 9.55 -3.27 -3.44
N VAL A 90 10.05 -3.95 -2.41
CA VAL A 90 9.76 -3.62 -1.00
C VAL A 90 10.25 -2.22 -0.65
N THR A 91 11.49 -1.90 -1.01
CA THR A 91 12.09 -0.59 -0.72
C THR A 91 11.36 0.54 -1.44
N LYS A 92 11.00 0.33 -2.72
CA LYS A 92 10.21 1.31 -3.49
C LYS A 92 8.81 1.49 -2.89
N PHE A 93 8.14 0.40 -2.53
CA PHE A 93 6.80 0.44 -1.95
C PHE A 93 6.75 1.24 -0.64
N PHE A 94 7.68 1.00 0.30
CA PHE A 94 7.70 1.77 1.54
C PHE A 94 8.03 3.23 1.32
N LYS A 95 8.85 3.58 0.32
CA LYS A 95 9.03 4.97 -0.08
C LYS A 95 7.70 5.60 -0.48
N THR A 96 6.89 4.92 -1.30
CA THR A 96 5.54 5.36 -1.66
C THR A 96 4.61 5.48 -0.45
N CYS A 97 4.66 4.55 0.51
CA CYS A 97 3.85 4.62 1.73
C CYS A 97 4.19 5.85 2.60
N LEU A 98 5.48 6.18 2.73
CA LEU A 98 5.91 7.37 3.44
C LEU A 98 5.45 8.63 2.73
N GLU A 99 5.63 8.72 1.41
CA GLU A 99 5.14 9.83 0.60
C GLU A 99 3.60 9.98 0.70
N ALA A 100 2.86 8.87 0.71
CA ALA A 100 1.41 8.88 0.89
C ALA A 100 0.99 9.34 2.28
N SER A 101 1.75 8.97 3.32
CA SER A 101 1.50 9.42 4.70
C SER A 101 1.76 10.91 4.85
N ASP A 102 2.85 11.43 4.26
CA ASP A 102 3.15 12.87 4.25
C ASP A 102 2.08 13.67 3.48
N LYS A 103 1.62 13.15 2.33
CA LYS A 103 0.51 13.75 1.59
C LYS A 103 -0.77 13.79 2.42
N ALA A 104 -1.13 12.69 3.09
CA ALA A 104 -2.32 12.64 3.93
C ALA A 104 -2.23 13.60 5.13
N LYS A 105 -1.03 13.77 5.70
CA LYS A 105 -0.76 14.74 6.78
C LYS A 105 -0.93 16.19 6.29
N ASN A 106 -0.41 16.52 5.12
CA ASN A 106 -0.56 17.86 4.54
C ASN A 106 -2.02 18.16 4.20
N GLN A 107 -2.73 17.21 3.59
CA GLN A 107 -4.17 17.35 3.29
C GLN A 107 -4.99 17.55 4.56
N SER A 108 -4.65 16.84 5.65
CA SER A 108 -5.31 17.03 6.95
C SER A 108 -5.13 18.44 7.49
N ARG A 109 -3.89 18.95 7.46
CA ARG A 109 -3.57 20.33 7.87
C ARG A 109 -4.30 21.36 7.01
N GLU A 110 -4.22 21.24 5.69
CA GLU A 110 -4.89 22.16 4.76
C GLU A 110 -6.40 22.20 4.98
N LYS A 111 -7.03 21.03 5.19
CA LYS A 111 -8.45 20.95 5.50
C LYS A 111 -8.79 21.63 6.82
N ASN A 112 -7.96 21.46 7.85
CA ASN A 112 -8.18 22.10 9.13
C ASN A 112 -8.07 23.64 9.02
N LEU A 113 -7.03 24.14 8.36
CA LEU A 113 -6.82 25.57 8.07
C LEU A 113 -8.00 26.19 7.30
N ALA A 114 -8.50 25.51 6.27
CA ALA A 114 -9.67 25.97 5.52
C ALA A 114 -10.93 26.02 6.40
N THR A 115 -11.10 25.04 7.29
CA THR A 115 -12.29 24.97 8.16
C THR A 115 -12.28 26.08 9.22
N ASP A 116 -11.12 26.42 9.78
CA ASP A 116 -10.95 27.49 10.77
C ASP A 116 -11.28 28.90 10.21
N LEU A 117 -11.06 29.10 8.91
CA LEU A 117 -11.39 30.37 8.23
C LEU A 117 -12.89 30.55 7.93
N ASP A 118 -13.63 29.44 7.80
CA ASP A 118 -15.03 29.42 7.35
C ASP A 118 -16.05 29.27 8.50
N GLU A 119 -15.62 28.89 9.72
CA GLU A 119 -16.54 28.58 10.82
C GLU A 119 -16.81 29.76 11.78
N LEU A 120 -18.05 30.23 11.80
CA LEU A 120 -18.66 30.85 12.99
C LEU A 120 -18.92 29.73 14.03
N GLU A 121 -18.46 29.88 15.28
CA GLU A 121 -18.60 28.83 16.31
C GLU A 121 -20.05 28.32 16.42
N THR A 122 -20.29 27.10 15.95
CA THR A 122 -21.62 26.48 16.01
C THR A 122 -21.86 25.87 17.39
N PRO A 123 -23.12 25.81 17.87
CA PRO A 123 -23.46 25.21 19.16
C PRO A 123 -22.97 23.76 19.32
N GLU A 124 -22.98 22.97 18.24
CA GLU A 124 -22.47 21.61 18.21
C GLU A 124 -20.96 21.55 18.52
N MET A 125 -20.21 22.52 18.00
CA MET A 125 -18.76 22.59 18.19
C MET A 125 -18.39 22.98 19.63
N ILE A 126 -19.18 23.87 20.24
CA ILE A 126 -19.01 24.28 21.64
C ILE A 126 -19.25 23.09 22.58
N ILE A 127 -20.31 22.30 22.35
CA ILE A 127 -20.59 21.07 23.12
C ILE A 127 -19.45 20.05 22.93
N LEU A 128 -18.95 19.91 21.71
CA LEU A 128 -17.85 19.00 21.42
C LEU A 128 -16.54 19.42 22.12
N LYS A 129 -16.24 20.73 22.21
CA LYS A 129 -15.08 21.26 22.95
C LYS A 129 -15.23 21.09 24.46
N SER A 130 -16.45 21.08 25.01
CA SER A 130 -16.67 20.93 26.46
C SER A 130 -16.59 19.50 26.97
N ILE A 131 -16.86 18.51 26.10
CA ILE A 131 -16.88 17.09 26.46
C ILE A 131 -15.58 16.37 26.06
N SER A 132 -14.84 16.88 25.07
CA SER A 132 -13.64 16.23 24.55
C SER A 132 -12.43 17.15 24.55
N GLU A 133 -11.28 16.63 25.01
CA GLU A 133 -9.97 17.30 24.89
C GLU A 133 -9.38 17.19 23.47
N THR A 134 -10.05 16.49 22.55
CA THR A 134 -9.56 16.28 21.18
C THR A 134 -9.75 17.54 20.33
N THR A 135 -8.68 17.97 19.66
CA THR A 135 -8.71 19.11 18.75
C THR A 135 -9.40 18.76 17.43
N GLN A 136 -9.82 19.78 16.66
CA GLN A 136 -10.35 19.59 15.31
C GLN A 136 -9.30 18.97 14.36
N GLN A 137 -8.01 19.25 14.62
CA GLN A 137 -6.88 18.64 13.92
C GLN A 137 -6.82 17.12 14.20
N ASP A 138 -6.98 16.70 15.46
CA ASP A 138 -6.97 15.27 15.82
C ASP A 138 -8.11 14.51 15.11
N ARG A 139 -9.27 15.15 14.96
CA ARG A 139 -10.42 14.55 14.26
C ARG A 139 -10.17 14.41 12.76
N THR A 140 -9.59 15.42 12.12
CA THR A 140 -9.24 15.38 10.70
C THR A 140 -8.12 14.37 10.44
N ASP A 141 -7.11 14.30 11.32
CA ASP A 141 -6.05 13.29 11.26
C ASP A 141 -6.60 11.88 11.45
N ARG A 142 -7.61 11.69 12.29
CA ARG A 142 -8.27 10.39 12.45
C ARG A 142 -8.96 9.90 11.18
N ILE A 143 -9.50 10.81 10.39
CA ILE A 143 -10.23 10.49 9.15
C ILE A 143 -9.27 10.29 7.97
N LEU A 144 -8.29 11.19 7.82
CA LEU A 144 -7.45 11.26 6.62
C LEU A 144 -6.13 10.52 6.77
N LEU A 145 -5.42 10.76 7.89
CA LEU A 145 -4.06 10.26 8.11
C LEU A 145 -4.05 8.85 8.72
N SER A 146 -4.84 8.62 9.76
CA SER A 146 -4.82 7.39 10.55
C SER A 146 -4.98 6.11 9.73
N PRO A 147 -5.85 6.02 8.71
CA PRO A 147 -5.99 4.77 7.98
C PRO A 147 -4.80 4.51 7.02
N THR A 148 -4.15 5.55 6.49
CA THR A 148 -2.90 5.39 5.72
C THR A 148 -1.77 4.92 6.62
N VAL A 149 -1.66 5.50 7.82
CA VAL A 149 -0.66 5.10 8.83
C VAL A 149 -0.89 3.65 9.27
N LYS A 150 -2.14 3.28 9.56
CA LYS A 150 -2.51 1.91 9.93
C LYS A 150 -2.15 0.91 8.84
N PHE A 151 -2.51 1.19 7.58
CA PHE A 151 -2.15 0.33 6.46
C PHE A 151 -0.63 0.19 6.32
N THR A 152 0.12 1.29 6.43
CA THR A 152 1.59 1.27 6.34
C THR A 152 2.21 0.42 7.45
N TRP A 153 1.70 0.54 8.68
CA TRP A 153 2.13 -0.30 9.80
C TRP A 153 1.81 -1.79 9.56
N GLU A 154 0.60 -2.11 9.09
CA GLU A 154 0.24 -3.48 8.73
C GLU A 154 1.12 -4.03 7.58
N ALA A 155 1.51 -3.19 6.63
CA ALA A 155 2.40 -3.57 5.55
C ALA A 155 3.82 -3.88 6.05
N PHE A 156 4.37 -3.09 6.98
CA PHE A 156 5.63 -3.41 7.67
C PHE A 156 5.56 -4.77 8.35
N ARG A 157 4.50 -5.00 9.13
CA ARG A 157 4.28 -6.27 9.82
C ARG A 157 4.25 -7.44 8.83
N ASN A 158 3.45 -7.34 7.77
CA ASN A 158 3.32 -8.40 6.76
C ASN A 158 4.66 -8.67 6.06
N ILE A 159 5.44 -7.65 5.72
CA ILE A 159 6.75 -7.85 5.07
C ILE A 159 7.75 -8.52 6.01
N LEU A 160 7.78 -8.14 7.29
CA LEU A 160 8.61 -8.80 8.29
C LEU A 160 8.21 -10.27 8.47
N GLU A 161 6.91 -10.57 8.47
CA GLU A 161 6.40 -11.95 8.51
C GLU A 161 6.80 -12.75 7.26
N VAL A 162 6.70 -12.17 6.06
CA VAL A 162 7.05 -12.79 4.76
C VAL A 162 8.56 -13.06 4.66
N CYS A 163 9.39 -12.15 5.20
CA CYS A 163 10.85 -12.30 5.19
C CYS A 163 11.38 -13.22 6.30
N ARG A 164 10.56 -13.51 7.32
CA ARG A 164 10.97 -14.31 8.48
C ARG A 164 11.46 -15.70 8.03
N ASN A 165 12.54 -16.17 8.66
CA ASN A 165 13.15 -17.48 8.43
C ASN A 165 13.78 -17.70 7.03
N ASN A 166 13.91 -16.67 6.19
CA ASN A 166 14.59 -16.77 4.90
C ASN A 166 15.97 -16.11 4.96
N ARG A 167 17.04 -16.93 4.91
CA ARG A 167 18.45 -16.47 4.96
C ARG A 167 18.77 -15.44 3.86
N ASN A 168 18.18 -15.58 2.68
CA ASN A 168 18.45 -14.68 1.56
C ASN A 168 17.78 -13.31 1.74
N LEU A 169 16.77 -13.19 2.61
CA LEU A 169 16.02 -11.96 2.87
C LEU A 169 16.40 -11.31 4.20
N GLU A 170 17.41 -11.84 4.92
CA GLU A 170 17.79 -11.36 6.25
C GLU A 170 18.22 -9.88 6.25
N LYS A 171 18.97 -9.45 5.23
CA LYS A 171 19.37 -8.05 5.08
C LYS A 171 18.16 -7.13 4.95
N ILE A 172 17.20 -7.51 4.10
CA ILE A 172 15.95 -6.76 3.87
C ILE A 172 15.13 -6.73 5.16
N TYR A 173 15.02 -7.86 5.85
CA TYR A 173 14.33 -7.94 7.15
C TYR A 173 14.92 -6.95 8.16
N ALA A 174 16.24 -6.93 8.31
CA ALA A 174 16.92 -6.01 9.23
C ALA A 174 16.73 -4.54 8.85
N GLU A 175 16.79 -4.21 7.56
CA GLU A 175 16.53 -2.85 7.08
C GLU A 175 15.07 -2.42 7.27
N MET A 176 14.11 -3.29 6.96
CA MET A 176 12.69 -2.99 7.14
C MET A 176 12.32 -2.87 8.61
N ALA A 177 12.93 -3.67 9.50
CA ALA A 177 12.75 -3.51 10.94
C ALA A 177 13.28 -2.16 11.44
N LYS A 178 14.47 -1.74 10.97
CA LYS A 178 15.00 -0.40 11.30
C LYS A 178 14.10 0.72 10.79
N LYS A 179 13.55 0.58 9.57
CA LYS A 179 12.61 1.55 9.00
C LYS A 179 11.29 1.58 9.77
N SER A 180 10.77 0.44 10.20
CA SER A 180 9.53 0.36 10.96
C SER A 180 9.62 0.98 12.36
N PHE A 181 10.82 0.99 12.98
CA PHE A 181 11.03 1.70 14.25
C PHE A 181 11.16 3.22 14.08
N LYS A 182 11.56 3.69 12.89
CA LYS A 182 11.66 5.12 12.58
C LYS A 182 10.33 5.71 12.11
N PHE A 183 9.47 4.87 11.55
CA PHE A 183 8.10 5.20 11.19
C PHE A 183 7.24 5.33 12.45
#